data_AF-A0A534QBY2-F1
#
_entry.id   AF-A0A534QBY2-F1
#
_cell.length_a   1.000
_cell.length_b   1.000
_cell.length_c   1.000
_cell.angle_alpha   90.00
_cell.angle_beta   90.00
_cell.angle_gamma   90.00
#
_symmetry.space_group_name_H-M   'P 1'
#
loop_
_entity.id
_entity.type
_entity.pdbx_description
1 polymer ?
#
loop_
_entity_poly.entity_id
_entity_poly.type
_entity_poly.pdbx_seq_one_letter_code
_entity_poly.pdbx_strand_id
1 'polypeptide(L)'
;MLLAAGVLACQARAQTLDPSAPVPVLAGMAILSPGPRALGFDGLAADPSSIGDFQGVVVLAYMRGAARDAAGRAFTIVNDIRIFMGDYVSADGIQRRGAFGFV
;
A
#
# COMPACT_ATOMS: atom_id res chain seq x y z
N MET A 1 40.80 17.57 -20.60
CA MET A 1 40.23 16.51 -19.75
C MET A 1 38.73 16.77 -19.69
N LEU A 2 37.92 16.02 -20.45
CA LEU A 2 36.48 16.24 -20.55
C LEU A 2 35.80 15.35 -19.48
N LEU A 3 35.12 15.96 -18.51
CA LEU A 3 34.24 15.21 -17.60
C LEU A 3 32.90 15.01 -18.31
N ALA A 4 32.57 13.77 -18.63
CA ALA A 4 31.21 13.38 -19.01
C ALA A 4 30.45 12.95 -17.76
N ALA A 5 29.47 13.72 -17.32
CA ALA A 5 28.50 13.31 -16.31
C ALA A 5 27.29 12.69 -17.02
N GLY A 6 27.19 11.36 -16.98
CA GLY A 6 26.00 10.63 -17.45
C GLY A 6 25.00 10.50 -16.32
N VAL A 7 23.83 11.16 -16.44
CA VAL A 7 22.69 10.89 -15.56
C VAL A 7 21.97 9.67 -16.12
N LEU A 8 22.09 8.53 -15.43
CA LEU A 8 21.27 7.36 -15.70
C LEU A 8 19.91 7.57 -14.99
N ALA A 9 18.92 8.09 -15.72
CA ALA A 9 17.55 8.14 -15.24
C ALA A 9 16.90 6.76 -15.43
N CYS A 10 16.97 5.90 -14.41
CA CYS A 10 16.18 4.68 -14.36
C CYS A 10 14.79 4.99 -13.81
N GLN A 11 13.74 4.67 -14.57
CA GLN A 11 12.35 4.69 -14.07
C GLN A 11 12.19 3.56 -13.05
N ALA A 12 12.23 3.88 -11.76
CA ALA A 12 11.84 2.96 -10.71
C ALA A 12 10.31 2.93 -10.62
N ARG A 13 9.66 2.15 -11.49
CA ARG A 13 8.23 1.83 -11.30
C ARG A 13 8.12 0.68 -10.32
N ALA A 14 7.15 0.74 -9.42
CA ALA A 14 6.67 -0.47 -8.75
C ALA A 14 6.25 -1.45 -9.87
N GLN A 15 7.03 -2.52 -10.07
CA GLN A 15 6.69 -3.54 -11.06
C GLN A 15 5.53 -4.35 -10.48
N THR A 16 4.31 -3.90 -10.74
CA THR A 16 3.16 -4.78 -10.61
C THR A 16 3.24 -5.78 -11.78
N LEU A 17 3.14 -7.09 -11.50
CA LEU A 17 3.09 -8.11 -12.55
C LEU A 17 1.87 -7.93 -13.47
N ASP A 18 0.85 -7.24 -12.95
CA ASP A 18 -0.35 -6.85 -13.67
C ASP A 18 -0.31 -5.34 -13.98
N PRO A 19 -0.25 -4.92 -15.26
CA PRO A 19 -0.25 -3.50 -15.65
C PRO A 19 -1.54 -2.78 -15.29
N SER A 20 -2.62 -3.51 -14.99
CA SER A 20 -3.89 -2.95 -14.51
C SER A 20 -3.94 -2.68 -13.02
N ALA A 21 -2.97 -3.15 -12.25
CA ALA A 21 -2.99 -3.02 -10.80
C ALA A 21 -2.84 -1.54 -10.36
N PRO A 22 -3.45 -1.16 -9.22
CA PRO A 22 -3.18 0.12 -8.58
C PRO A 22 -1.72 0.19 -8.11
N VAL A 23 -1.20 1.41 -7.95
CA VAL A 23 0.17 1.65 -7.49
C VAL A 23 0.14 2.19 -6.06
N PRO A 24 0.54 1.38 -5.05
CA PRO A 24 0.65 1.86 -3.68
C PRO A 24 1.75 2.93 -3.56
N VAL A 25 1.52 3.90 -2.68
CA VAL A 25 2.57 4.82 -2.24
C VAL A 25 3.55 4.02 -1.38
N LEU A 26 4.81 3.91 -1.84
CA LEU A 26 5.87 3.26 -1.08
C LEU A 26 6.58 4.30 -0.21
N ALA A 27 6.42 4.24 1.11
CA ALA A 27 7.10 5.14 2.06
C ALA A 27 8.19 4.43 2.88
N GLY A 28 8.93 3.51 2.25
CA GLY A 28 9.96 2.71 2.93
C GLY A 28 9.36 1.87 4.06
N MET A 29 9.73 2.17 5.31
CA MET A 29 9.25 1.46 6.51
C MET A 29 8.02 2.11 7.17
N ALA A 30 7.49 3.21 6.63
CA ALA A 30 6.36 3.90 7.23
C ALA A 30 5.04 3.16 6.97
N ILE A 31 4.17 3.12 8.00
CA ILE A 31 2.80 2.60 7.88
C ILE A 31 1.92 3.75 7.39
N LEU A 32 1.62 3.76 6.09
CA LEU A 32 0.72 4.74 5.49
C LEU A 32 -0.74 4.42 5.80
N SER A 33 -1.14 4.56 7.06
CA SER A 33 -2.49 4.17 7.47
C SER A 33 -3.02 4.98 8.64
N PRO A 34 -4.35 5.14 8.76
CA PRO A 34 -4.96 5.85 9.87
C PRO A 34 -4.72 5.16 11.21
N GLY A 35 -4.32 5.92 12.21
CA GLY A 35 -4.13 5.38 13.55
C GLY A 35 -3.38 6.30 14.50
N PRO A 36 -3.14 5.88 15.75
CA PRO A 36 -2.37 6.67 16.71
C PRO A 36 -0.91 6.84 16.28
N ARG A 37 -0.44 8.09 16.19
CA ARG A 37 0.96 8.39 15.82
C ARG A 37 1.99 7.78 16.77
N ALA A 38 1.64 7.64 18.05
CA ALA A 38 2.49 6.98 19.05
C ALA A 38 2.79 5.50 18.72
N LEU A 39 2.01 4.87 17.83
CA LEU A 39 2.21 3.50 17.36
C LEU A 39 2.80 3.44 15.93
N GLY A 40 3.23 4.59 15.37
CA GLY A 40 3.85 4.66 14.04
C GLY A 40 2.89 4.86 12.86
N PHE A 41 1.61 5.17 13.12
CA PHE A 41 0.62 5.53 12.10
C PHE A 41 0.62 7.04 11.78
N ASP A 42 -0.13 7.46 10.75
CA ASP A 42 -0.13 8.85 10.26
C ASP A 42 -1.12 9.80 10.97
N GLY A 43 -1.89 9.28 11.93
CA GLY A 43 -2.99 9.99 12.59
C GLY A 43 -4.35 9.49 12.12
N LEU A 44 -5.41 9.80 12.89
CA LEU A 44 -6.76 9.27 12.61
C LEU A 44 -7.40 9.83 11.32
N ALA A 45 -6.93 10.99 10.85
CA ALA A 45 -7.44 11.65 9.65
C ALA A 45 -6.59 11.36 8.40
N ALA A 46 -5.66 10.40 8.48
CA ALA A 46 -4.86 10.01 7.34
C ALA A 46 -5.72 9.36 6.25
N ASP A 47 -5.21 9.36 5.02
CA ASP A 47 -5.83 8.64 3.91
C ASP A 47 -5.76 7.12 4.18
N PRO A 48 -6.90 6.39 4.23
CA PRO A 48 -6.92 4.95 4.43
C PRO A 48 -6.46 4.16 3.19
N SER A 49 -6.24 4.79 2.04
CA SER A 49 -6.03 4.06 0.80
C SER A 49 -4.60 3.54 0.60
N SER A 50 -3.59 4.28 1.08
CA SER A 50 -2.18 4.15 0.63
C SER A 50 -1.99 4.17 -0.90
N ILE A 51 -2.97 4.68 -1.66
CA ILE A 51 -2.93 4.84 -3.11
C ILE A 51 -3.24 6.31 -3.36
N GLY A 52 -2.19 7.09 -3.62
CA GLY A 52 -2.29 8.56 -3.58
C GLY A 52 -3.27 9.19 -4.57
N ASP A 53 -3.69 8.45 -5.61
CA ASP A 53 -4.66 8.89 -6.61
C ASP A 53 -6.04 8.21 -6.50
N PHE A 54 -6.27 7.40 -5.47
CA PHE A 54 -7.53 6.68 -5.32
C PHE A 54 -8.67 7.62 -4.94
N GLN A 55 -9.81 7.46 -5.62
CA GLN A 55 -11.04 8.19 -5.35
C GLN A 55 -12.19 7.20 -5.21
N GLY A 56 -12.67 7.00 -3.99
CA GLY A 56 -13.75 6.05 -3.73
C GLY A 56 -13.90 5.69 -2.26
N VAL A 57 -14.36 4.47 -2.02
CA VAL A 57 -14.58 3.95 -0.68
C VAL A 57 -13.49 2.95 -0.33
N VAL A 58 -12.92 3.11 0.86
CA VAL A 58 -11.99 2.16 1.47
C VAL A 58 -12.61 1.66 2.77
N VAL A 59 -12.77 0.34 2.88
CA VAL A 59 -13.05 -0.32 4.15
C VAL A 59 -11.74 -0.83 4.70
N LEU A 60 -11.38 -0.37 5.89
CA LEU A 60 -10.14 -0.70 6.58
C LEU A 60 -10.46 -1.50 7.85
N ALA A 61 -9.76 -2.61 8.05
CA ALA A 61 -9.84 -3.43 9.24
C ALA A 61 -8.45 -3.77 9.76
N TYR A 62 -8.15 -3.34 10.99
CA TYR A 62 -7.00 -3.82 11.73
C TYR A 62 -7.40 -5.02 12.57
N MET A 63 -6.66 -6.11 12.45
CA MET A 63 -6.86 -7.29 13.28
C MET A 63 -5.60 -7.61 14.05
N ARG A 64 -5.76 -7.79 15.36
CA ARG A 64 -4.72 -8.30 16.24
C ARG A 64 -5.28 -9.40 17.12
N GLY A 65 -4.64 -10.56 17.14
CA GLY A 65 -5.13 -11.69 17.91
C GLY A 65 -4.10 -12.80 18.11
N ALA A 66 -4.37 -13.69 19.06
CA ALA A 66 -3.58 -14.89 19.25
C ALA A 66 -4.00 -15.97 18.23
N ALA A 67 -3.02 -16.66 17.67
CA ALA A 67 -3.21 -17.75 16.72
C ALA A 67 -2.26 -18.91 17.01
N ARG A 68 -2.49 -20.06 16.37
CA ARG A 68 -1.64 -21.25 16.46
C ARG A 68 -1.36 -21.80 15.07
N ASP A 69 -0.13 -22.27 14.85
CA ASP A 69 0.23 -22.93 13.59
C ASP A 69 -0.24 -24.39 13.60
N ALA A 70 -0.01 -25.12 12.50
CA ALA A 70 -0.43 -26.52 12.38
C ALA A 70 0.22 -27.46 13.41
N ALA A 71 1.36 -27.07 14.01
CA ALA A 71 2.02 -27.79 15.09
C ALA A 71 1.55 -27.35 16.49
N GLY A 72 0.58 -26.43 16.57
CA GLY A 72 0.03 -25.90 17.82
C GLY A 72 0.86 -24.79 18.46
N ARG A 73 1.94 -24.31 17.83
CA ARG A 73 2.79 -23.24 18.38
C ARG A 73 2.06 -21.90 18.29
N ALA A 74 2.05 -21.17 19.39
CA ALA A 74 1.35 -19.89 19.50
C ALA A 74 2.11 -18.74 18.83
N PHE A 75 1.37 -17.81 18.20
CA PHE A 75 1.88 -16.56 17.67
C PHE A 75 0.81 -15.47 17.73
N THR A 76 1.21 -14.20 17.52
CA THR A 76 0.28 -13.08 17.37
C THR A 76 0.14 -12.75 15.89
N ILE A 77 -1.10 -12.68 15.41
CA ILE A 77 -1.42 -12.11 14.10
C ILE A 77 -1.58 -10.60 14.27
N VAL A 78 -0.99 -9.85 13.34
CA VAL A 78 -1.22 -8.40 13.17
C VAL A 78 -1.44 -8.19 11.67
N ASN A 79 -2.67 -7.88 11.27
CA ASN A 79 -3.05 -7.67 9.87
C ASN A 79 -3.64 -6.29 9.65
N ASP A 80 -3.37 -5.75 8.47
CA ASP A 80 -4.03 -4.58 7.88
C ASP A 80 -4.78 -5.09 6.65
N ILE A 81 -6.10 -5.11 6.71
CA ILE A 81 -6.95 -5.52 5.58
C ILE A 81 -7.67 -4.30 5.03
N ARG A 82 -7.61 -4.15 3.71
CA ARG A 82 -8.26 -3.08 2.99
C ARG A 82 -9.05 -3.60 1.82
N ILE A 83 -10.27 -3.12 1.68
CA ILE A 83 -11.14 -3.40 0.55
C ILE A 83 -11.51 -2.08 -0.10
N PHE A 84 -11.35 -2.01 -1.40
CA PHE A 84 -11.47 -0.80 -2.21
C PHE A 84 -12.62 -0.94 -3.18
N MET A 85 -13.33 0.16 -3.43
CA MET A 85 -14.19 0.34 -4.59
C MET A 85 -14.12 1.79 -5.04
N GLY A 86 -13.61 2.05 -6.24
CA GLY A 86 -13.38 3.41 -6.71
C GLY A 86 -12.55 3.51 -7.97
N ASP A 87 -12.19 4.75 -8.28
CA ASP A 87 -11.33 5.13 -9.39
C ASP A 87 -9.86 5.23 -8.94
N TYR A 88 -8.92 4.87 -9.81
CA TYR A 88 -7.47 4.87 -9.55
C TYR A 88 -6.69 4.99 -10.87
N VAL A 89 -5.39 5.29 -10.77
CA VAL A 89 -4.48 5.18 -11.94
C VAL A 89 -3.71 3.87 -11.84
N SER A 90 -3.81 3.02 -12.87
CA SER A 90 -3.08 1.76 -12.92
C SER A 90 -1.60 1.95 -13.24
N ALA A 91 -0.79 0.90 -13.06
CA ALA A 91 0.65 0.94 -13.33
C ALA A 91 1.04 1.31 -14.77
N ASP A 92 0.16 1.07 -15.74
CA ASP A 92 0.29 1.53 -17.13
C ASP A 92 -0.08 3.01 -17.35
N GLY A 93 -0.55 3.71 -16.32
CA GLY A 93 -0.94 5.13 -16.34
C GLY A 93 -2.38 5.40 -16.76
N ILE A 94 -3.20 4.35 -16.93
CA ILE A 94 -4.59 4.50 -17.35
C ILE A 94 -5.51 4.72 -16.14
N GLN A 95 -6.47 5.63 -16.26
CA GLN A 95 -7.52 5.80 -15.26
C GLN A 95 -8.50 4.61 -15.34
N ARG A 96 -8.76 3.96 -14.21
CA ARG A 96 -9.62 2.78 -14.12
C ARG A 96 -10.57 2.88 -12.93
N ARG A 97 -11.68 2.15 -13.01
CA ARG A 97 -12.58 1.89 -11.89
C ARG A 97 -12.56 0.42 -11.54
N GLY A 98 -12.51 0.08 -10.26
CA GLY A 98 -12.45 -1.33 -9.85
C GLY A 98 -12.80 -1.56 -8.38
N ALA A 99 -12.85 -2.85 -8.04
CA ALA A 99 -12.95 -3.34 -6.67
C ALA A 99 -11.84 -4.38 -6.43
N PHE A 100 -11.07 -4.20 -5.36
CA PHE A 100 -9.89 -5.01 -5.05
C PHE A 100 -9.57 -4.93 -3.54
N GLY A 101 -8.59 -5.69 -3.08
CA GLY A 101 -8.19 -5.67 -1.67
C GLY A 101 -6.71 -5.94 -1.44
N PHE A 102 -6.23 -5.43 -0.31
CA PHE A 102 -4.90 -5.69 0.25
C PHE A 102 -5.09 -6.39 1.61
N VAL A 103 -4.25 -7.38 1.90
CA VAL A 103 -4.26 -8.19 3.12
C VAL A 103 -2.83 -8.38 3.59
#